data_AF-A0A8S1EM14-F1
#
_entry.id   AF-A0A8S1EM14-F1
#
_cell.length_a   1.000
_cell.length_b   1.000
_cell.length_c   1.000
_cell.angle_alpha   90.00
_cell.angle_beta   90.00
_cell.angle_gamma   90.00
#
_symmetry.space_group_name_H-M   'P 1'
#
loop_
_entity.id
_entity.type
_entity.pdbx_description
1 polymer ?
#
loop_
_entity_poly.entity_id
_entity_poly.type
_entity_poly.pdbx_seq_one_letter_code
_entity_poly.pdbx_strand_id
1 'polypeptide(L)'
;MRSYNYFVGIAIIVGVGVAQDLRLSSCDGQQLATCQAQFNKDLNLDDSLGVATYDKLRVAVEKSFSDEKALGLLKTCEAFKEFKNCFTDNNLFSCVQNPFGLLTVTNNNNVRYDRKQANGYVKIWNQLDFVCGAGFTIIANNEDCTSTVFNNQTAALRDCDNDFDANLAVDPSQPCDYVDIAANCYRNVFWNACKSPEVAFFGCNYERVGTQLLNSQCTQIFCVYAAMAAVECDSTTYFECQTDLNKALGISDNQPWYHPDIFRKEVETFYQNQGPDGIRKVCRAFREFKTCMGNQYQLCMTPVHFVSVSATTLNAYQFVGLFNQMHFVCGAGLQIYLSNENCLSESWKGESGAILNECRENFEVGSDVANDEACTLGNKYLICMESRVKKNCGEKSNDAQFWACEYARVNVFTRFPQCPIRCVLPYTGGII
;
A
#
# COMPACT_ATOMS: atom_id res chain seq x y z
N MET A 1 32.44 -47.13 39.59
CA MET A 1 31.84 -46.90 38.25
C MET A 1 30.34 -47.04 38.38
N ARG A 2 29.58 -45.94 38.35
CA ARG A 2 28.12 -45.92 38.36
C ARG A 2 27.66 -45.16 37.12
N SER A 3 26.88 -45.82 36.28
CA SER A 3 26.35 -45.31 35.01
C SER A 3 25.19 -44.33 35.25
N TYR A 4 25.20 -43.20 34.53
CA TYR A 4 24.05 -42.32 34.38
C TYR A 4 23.51 -42.45 32.95
N ASN A 5 22.27 -42.91 32.82
CA ASN A 5 21.47 -42.83 31.59
C ASN A 5 20.62 -41.55 31.67
N TYR A 6 20.79 -40.64 30.71
CA TYR A 6 19.91 -39.48 30.54
C TYR A 6 18.78 -39.84 29.58
N PHE A 7 17.55 -39.76 30.07
CA PHE A 7 16.33 -39.71 29.28
C PHE A 7 16.25 -38.36 28.56
N VAL A 8 16.19 -38.37 27.22
CA VAL A 8 15.80 -37.21 26.42
C VAL A 8 14.33 -37.41 26.04
N GLY A 9 13.46 -36.57 26.59
CA GLY A 9 12.05 -36.48 26.21
C GLY A 9 11.91 -35.67 24.93
N ILE A 10 11.30 -36.27 23.90
CA ILE A 10 10.90 -35.61 22.67
C ILE A 10 9.61 -34.83 22.94
N ALA A 11 9.66 -33.50 22.90
CA ALA A 11 8.47 -32.67 22.83
C ALA A 11 8.06 -32.53 21.35
N ILE A 12 6.93 -33.14 21.01
CA ILE A 12 6.24 -32.95 19.73
C ILE A 12 5.52 -31.60 19.80
N ILE A 13 6.01 -30.59 19.09
CA ILE A 13 5.23 -29.39 18.80
C ILE A 13 4.48 -29.65 17.50
N VAL A 14 3.21 -30.02 17.62
CA VAL A 14 2.26 -29.95 16.49
C VAL A 14 1.85 -28.48 16.35
N GLY A 15 2.73 -27.69 15.73
CA GLY A 15 2.35 -26.42 15.17
C GLY A 15 1.76 -26.69 13.80
N VAL A 16 0.44 -26.70 13.68
CA VAL A 16 -0.21 -26.50 12.37
C VAL A 16 -0.01 -25.03 12.03
N GLY A 17 1.22 -24.70 11.63
CA GLY A 17 1.43 -23.54 10.79
C GLY A 17 0.72 -23.87 9.48
N VAL A 18 -0.36 -23.15 9.19
CA VAL A 18 -0.77 -23.00 7.80
C VAL A 18 0.30 -22.12 7.17
N ALA A 19 1.47 -22.71 6.89
CA ALA A 19 2.28 -22.22 5.80
C ALA A 19 1.35 -22.28 4.60
N GLN A 20 0.99 -21.12 4.03
CA GLN A 20 0.48 -21.13 2.67
C GLN A 20 1.54 -21.87 1.86
N ASP A 21 1.21 -23.10 1.47
CA ASP A 21 1.99 -23.91 0.56
C ASP A 21 1.95 -23.12 -0.76
N LEU A 22 2.86 -22.15 -0.91
CA LEU A 22 3.13 -21.40 -2.13
C LEU A 22 3.79 -22.38 -3.11
N ARG A 23 3.05 -23.43 -3.47
CA ARG A 23 3.34 -24.21 -4.66
C ARG A 23 3.30 -23.21 -5.80
N LEU A 24 4.42 -23.06 -6.48
CA LEU A 24 4.51 -22.33 -7.74
C LEU A 24 3.50 -22.93 -8.72
N SER A 25 2.29 -22.40 -8.71
CA SER A 25 1.25 -22.73 -9.67
C SER A 25 1.50 -21.96 -10.95
N SER A 26 1.38 -22.64 -12.07
CA SER A 26 1.40 -22.01 -13.39
C SER A 26 0.14 -21.19 -13.60
N CYS A 27 0.25 -20.12 -14.37
CA CYS A 27 -0.91 -19.37 -14.86
C CYS A 27 -1.75 -20.23 -15.83
N ASP A 28 -3.07 -20.22 -15.69
CA ASP A 28 -4.01 -20.69 -16.73
C ASP A 28 -4.13 -19.62 -17.82
N GLY A 29 -3.54 -19.91 -18.98
CA GLY A 29 -3.50 -19.01 -20.13
C GLY A 29 -4.86 -18.73 -20.78
N GLN A 30 -5.84 -19.63 -20.68
CA GLN A 30 -7.18 -19.39 -21.23
C GLN A 30 -7.94 -18.40 -20.36
N GLN A 31 -7.86 -18.55 -19.03
CA GLN A 31 -8.44 -17.58 -18.12
C GLN A 31 -7.74 -16.23 -18.24
N LEU A 32 -6.40 -16.20 -18.30
CA LEU A 32 -5.65 -14.97 -18.52
C LEU A 32 -6.08 -14.24 -19.81
N ALA A 33 -6.19 -14.95 -20.94
CA ALA A 33 -6.63 -14.35 -22.20
C ALA A 33 -8.05 -13.79 -22.11
N THR A 34 -8.95 -14.51 -21.43
CA THR A 34 -10.34 -14.09 -21.23
C THR A 34 -10.42 -12.82 -20.37
N CYS A 35 -9.72 -12.81 -19.23
CA CYS A 35 -9.70 -11.67 -18.32
C CYS A 35 -9.00 -10.46 -18.95
N GLN A 36 -7.90 -10.67 -19.68
CA GLN A 36 -7.22 -9.60 -20.40
C GLN A 36 -8.12 -8.97 -21.47
N ALA A 37 -8.84 -9.79 -22.25
CA ALA A 37 -9.76 -9.29 -23.27
C ALA A 37 -10.90 -8.47 -22.65
N GLN A 38 -11.43 -8.92 -21.51
CA GLN A 38 -12.44 -8.17 -20.77
C GLN A 38 -11.91 -6.81 -20.29
N PHE A 39 -10.73 -6.79 -19.66
CA PHE A 39 -10.09 -5.54 -19.23
C PHE A 39 -9.82 -4.57 -20.38
N ASN A 40 -9.31 -5.09 -21.51
CA ASN A 40 -9.08 -4.28 -22.70
C ASN A 40 -10.39 -3.67 -23.20
N LYS A 41 -11.47 -4.46 -23.25
CA LYS A 41 -12.79 -3.98 -23.64
C LYS A 41 -13.34 -2.90 -22.71
N ASP A 42 -13.21 -3.07 -21.39
CA ASP A 42 -13.74 -2.13 -20.39
C ASP A 42 -13.07 -0.76 -20.47
N LEU A 43 -11.80 -0.72 -20.91
CA LEU A 43 -11.04 0.51 -21.11
C LEU A 43 -10.90 0.93 -22.57
N ASN A 44 -11.61 0.26 -23.49
CA ASN A 44 -11.55 0.50 -24.93
C ASN A 44 -10.10 0.48 -25.49
N LEU A 45 -9.31 -0.50 -25.03
CA LEU A 45 -7.95 -0.78 -25.49
C LEU A 45 -7.98 -1.75 -26.68
N ASP A 46 -6.88 -1.82 -27.42
CA ASP A 46 -6.70 -2.80 -28.49
C ASP A 46 -6.68 -4.24 -27.91
N ASP A 47 -7.54 -5.10 -28.45
CA ASP A 47 -7.72 -6.49 -27.99
C ASP A 47 -6.43 -7.33 -28.07
N SER A 48 -5.44 -6.93 -28.88
CA SER A 48 -4.15 -7.61 -29.00
C SER A 48 -3.16 -7.29 -27.87
N LEU A 49 -3.50 -6.37 -26.96
CA LEU A 49 -2.65 -5.99 -25.84
C LEU A 49 -2.69 -7.04 -24.72
N GLY A 50 -1.51 -7.50 -24.29
CA GLY A 50 -1.37 -8.55 -23.27
C GLY A 50 0.10 -8.79 -22.91
N VAL A 51 0.43 -9.98 -22.40
CA VAL A 51 1.78 -10.32 -21.92
C VAL A 51 2.87 -10.12 -22.99
N ALA A 52 2.60 -10.53 -24.23
CA ALA A 52 3.57 -10.43 -25.32
C ALA A 52 3.87 -8.97 -25.73
N THR A 53 2.90 -8.08 -25.50
CA THR A 53 2.89 -6.67 -25.88
C THR A 53 2.77 -5.77 -24.64
N TYR A 54 3.34 -6.22 -23.52
CA TYR A 54 3.16 -5.58 -22.21
C TYR A 54 3.61 -4.11 -22.22
N ASP A 55 4.61 -3.76 -23.04
CA ASP A 55 5.11 -2.40 -23.22
C ASP A 55 4.02 -1.47 -23.79
N LYS A 56 3.30 -1.94 -24.80
CA LYS A 56 2.16 -1.23 -25.40
C LYS A 56 0.96 -1.23 -24.47
N LEU A 57 0.69 -2.34 -23.79
CA LEU A 57 -0.37 -2.43 -22.78
C LEU A 57 -0.14 -1.40 -21.67
N ARG A 58 1.10 -1.29 -21.16
CA ARG A 58 1.46 -0.33 -20.11
C ARG A 58 1.16 1.11 -20.54
N VAL A 59 1.57 1.51 -21.74
CA VAL A 59 1.29 2.85 -22.27
C VAL A 59 -0.22 3.08 -22.42
N ALA A 60 -0.96 2.08 -22.89
CA ALA A 60 -2.41 2.20 -23.06
C ALA A 60 -3.13 2.34 -21.71
N VAL A 61 -2.75 1.55 -20.71
CA VAL A 61 -3.26 1.62 -19.34
C VAL A 61 -2.91 2.96 -18.68
N GLU A 62 -1.66 3.40 -18.78
CA GLU A 62 -1.21 4.69 -18.25
C GLU A 62 -2.02 5.84 -18.86
N LYS A 63 -2.34 5.76 -20.16
CA LYS A 63 -3.24 6.72 -20.83
C LYS A 63 -4.67 6.67 -20.33
N SER A 64 -5.23 5.49 -20.07
CA SER A 64 -6.61 5.35 -19.60
C SER A 64 -6.86 6.11 -18.29
N PHE A 65 -5.91 6.10 -17.36
CA PHE A 65 -6.05 6.85 -16.11
C PHE A 65 -5.52 8.29 -16.16
N SER A 66 -4.84 8.71 -17.24
CA SER A 66 -4.33 10.08 -17.40
C SER A 66 -5.22 10.96 -18.29
N ASP A 67 -5.77 10.45 -19.40
CA ASP A 67 -6.43 11.27 -20.43
C ASP A 67 -7.73 11.93 -19.92
N GLU A 68 -8.51 11.21 -19.12
CA GLU A 68 -9.72 11.72 -18.47
C GLU A 68 -9.50 12.09 -16.99
N LYS A 69 -8.24 12.25 -16.58
CA LYS A 69 -7.86 12.67 -15.21
C LYS A 69 -8.53 11.80 -14.13
N ALA A 70 -9.09 12.35 -13.05
CA ALA A 70 -9.72 11.58 -11.99
C ALA A 70 -10.87 10.66 -12.48
N LEU A 71 -11.58 11.04 -13.55
CA LEU A 71 -12.62 10.19 -14.13
C LEU A 71 -12.01 8.98 -14.85
N GLY A 72 -10.94 9.19 -15.61
CA GLY A 72 -10.18 8.10 -16.25
C GLY A 72 -9.57 7.15 -15.23
N LEU A 73 -9.02 7.72 -14.15
CA LEU A 73 -8.52 6.96 -13.01
C LEU A 73 -9.60 6.10 -12.37
N LEU A 74 -10.79 6.65 -12.11
CA LEU A 74 -11.91 5.90 -11.55
C LEU A 74 -12.30 4.73 -12.47
N LYS A 75 -12.52 4.99 -13.76
CA LYS A 75 -12.84 3.95 -14.76
C LYS A 75 -11.77 2.87 -14.84
N THR A 76 -10.50 3.26 -14.83
CA THR A 76 -9.37 2.32 -14.86
C THR A 76 -9.35 1.43 -13.62
N CYS A 77 -9.63 2.00 -12.45
CA CYS A 77 -9.70 1.24 -11.20
C CYS A 77 -10.93 0.33 -11.11
N GLU A 78 -12.06 0.73 -11.68
CA GLU A 78 -13.24 -0.12 -11.84
C GLU A 78 -12.96 -1.31 -12.78
N ALA A 79 -12.41 -1.05 -13.97
CA ALA A 79 -12.02 -2.11 -14.90
C ALA A 79 -10.95 -3.04 -14.29
N PHE A 80 -9.99 -2.48 -13.55
CA PHE A 80 -8.98 -3.28 -12.86
C PHE A 80 -9.60 -4.13 -11.72
N LYS A 81 -10.64 -3.63 -11.04
CA LYS A 81 -11.42 -4.43 -10.08
C LYS A 81 -12.13 -5.60 -10.78
N GLU A 82 -12.70 -5.38 -11.96
CA GLU A 82 -13.36 -6.45 -12.74
C GLU A 82 -12.35 -7.46 -13.32
N PHE A 83 -11.21 -6.99 -13.81
CA PHE A 83 -10.08 -7.83 -14.22
C PHE A 83 -9.58 -8.69 -13.07
N LYS A 84 -9.36 -8.03 -11.92
CA LYS A 84 -9.49 -8.54 -10.55
C LYS A 84 -10.40 -9.76 -10.55
N ASN A 85 -11.70 -9.46 -10.52
CA ASN A 85 -12.77 -10.40 -10.28
C ASN A 85 -12.96 -11.55 -11.30
N CYS A 86 -12.23 -11.53 -12.41
CA CYS A 86 -12.34 -12.53 -13.47
C CYS A 86 -11.55 -13.83 -13.16
N PHE A 87 -10.51 -13.78 -12.32
CA PHE A 87 -9.70 -14.95 -12.00
C PHE A 87 -10.32 -15.79 -10.88
N THR A 88 -10.18 -17.12 -10.94
CA THR A 88 -10.54 -18.03 -9.83
C THR A 88 -9.39 -18.14 -8.81
N ASP A 89 -9.68 -18.66 -7.61
CA ASP A 89 -8.72 -18.74 -6.50
C ASP A 89 -7.36 -19.34 -6.92
N ASN A 90 -6.27 -18.67 -6.51
CA ASN A 90 -4.85 -18.89 -6.88
C ASN A 90 -4.40 -18.55 -8.32
N ASN A 91 -5.30 -18.40 -9.29
CA ASN A 91 -4.87 -18.10 -10.66
C ASN A 91 -4.48 -16.63 -10.85
N LEU A 92 -5.14 -15.70 -10.14
CA LEU A 92 -4.73 -14.29 -10.10
C LEU A 92 -3.26 -14.14 -9.70
N PHE A 93 -2.88 -14.81 -8.61
CA PHE A 93 -1.51 -14.77 -8.12
C PHE A 93 -0.52 -15.27 -9.17
N SER A 94 -0.84 -16.40 -9.81
CA SER A 94 0.00 -17.06 -10.79
C SER A 94 0.13 -16.30 -12.12
N CYS A 95 -0.92 -15.58 -12.53
CA CYS A 95 -0.96 -14.87 -13.81
C CYS A 95 -0.55 -13.39 -13.72
N VAL A 96 -0.85 -12.73 -12.60
CA VAL A 96 -0.86 -11.26 -12.52
C VAL A 96 0.11 -10.74 -11.45
N GLN A 97 0.38 -11.51 -10.39
CA GLN A 97 1.17 -11.06 -9.24
C GLN A 97 2.55 -11.74 -9.12
N ASN A 98 2.75 -12.87 -9.81
CA ASN A 98 3.98 -13.65 -9.75
C ASN A 98 4.50 -13.96 -11.17
N PRO A 99 5.65 -13.41 -11.60
CA PRO A 99 6.17 -13.63 -12.95
C PRO A 99 6.53 -15.10 -13.22
N PHE A 100 6.81 -15.89 -12.18
CA PHE A 100 7.14 -17.31 -12.36
C PHE A 100 5.98 -18.11 -12.97
N GLY A 101 4.72 -17.77 -12.66
CA GLY A 101 3.58 -18.50 -13.22
C GLY A 101 3.45 -18.32 -14.74
N LEU A 102 3.94 -17.20 -15.29
CA LEU A 102 3.99 -16.91 -16.73
C LEU A 102 5.21 -17.52 -17.44
N LEU A 103 6.28 -17.83 -16.69
CA LEU A 103 7.53 -18.37 -17.23
C LEU A 103 7.54 -19.91 -17.37
N THR A 104 6.60 -20.60 -16.73
CA THR A 104 6.52 -22.06 -16.81
C THR A 104 6.09 -22.54 -18.20
N VAL A 105 6.88 -23.45 -18.77
CA VAL A 105 6.85 -23.85 -20.19
C VAL A 105 5.57 -24.61 -20.59
N THR A 106 4.76 -25.06 -19.63
CA THR A 106 3.73 -26.07 -19.87
C THR A 106 2.30 -25.56 -19.99
N ASN A 107 1.93 -24.38 -19.51
CA ASN A 107 0.52 -24.11 -19.20
C ASN A 107 -0.08 -22.79 -19.73
N ASN A 108 0.61 -22.11 -20.67
CA ASN A 108 0.11 -20.90 -21.33
C ASN A 108 -0.28 -21.16 -22.80
N ASN A 109 -1.05 -22.23 -23.08
CA ASN A 109 -1.34 -22.69 -24.45
C ASN A 109 -0.07 -22.90 -25.30
N ASN A 110 1.02 -23.39 -24.69
CA ASN A 110 2.37 -23.53 -25.29
C ASN A 110 3.06 -22.21 -25.70
N VAL A 111 2.57 -21.05 -25.25
CA VAL A 111 3.25 -19.77 -25.44
C VAL A 111 4.34 -19.61 -24.39
N ARG A 112 5.59 -19.46 -24.84
CA ARG A 112 6.75 -19.22 -23.98
C ARG A 112 7.02 -17.72 -23.90
N TYR A 113 6.71 -17.11 -22.77
CA TYR A 113 7.10 -15.73 -22.49
C TYR A 113 8.55 -15.68 -21.98
N ASP A 114 9.27 -14.64 -22.39
CA ASP A 114 10.58 -14.36 -21.82
C ASP A 114 10.46 -13.65 -20.46
N ARG A 115 11.60 -13.53 -19.75
CA ARG A 115 11.66 -12.89 -18.43
C ARG A 115 11.21 -11.44 -18.47
N LYS A 116 11.53 -10.71 -19.54
CA LYS A 116 11.18 -9.29 -19.70
C LYS A 116 9.68 -9.13 -19.87
N GLN A 117 9.05 -9.96 -20.69
CA GLN A 117 7.60 -10.01 -20.89
C GLN A 117 6.85 -10.35 -19.60
N ALA A 118 7.24 -11.42 -18.91
CA ALA A 118 6.58 -11.83 -17.66
C ALA A 118 6.72 -10.77 -16.56
N ASN A 119 7.94 -10.24 -16.36
CA ASN A 119 8.21 -9.22 -15.35
C ASN A 119 7.48 -7.91 -15.66
N GLY A 120 7.56 -7.45 -16.91
CA GLY A 120 6.94 -6.21 -17.34
C GLY A 120 5.42 -6.25 -17.26
N TYR A 121 4.80 -7.39 -17.60
CA TYR A 121 3.36 -7.58 -17.47
C TYR A 121 2.91 -7.53 -16.00
N VAL A 122 3.56 -8.29 -15.12
CA VAL A 122 3.25 -8.29 -13.67
C VAL A 122 3.45 -6.91 -13.07
N LYS A 123 4.49 -6.18 -13.48
CA LYS A 123 4.78 -4.82 -13.03
C LYS A 123 3.62 -3.85 -13.25
N ILE A 124 2.91 -3.92 -14.38
CA ILE A 124 1.75 -3.07 -14.71
C ILE A 124 0.66 -3.22 -13.64
N TRP A 125 0.33 -4.45 -13.27
CA TRP A 125 -0.78 -4.72 -12.36
C TRP A 125 -0.47 -4.34 -10.93
N ASN A 126 0.77 -4.52 -10.49
CA ASN A 126 1.22 -4.06 -9.19
C ASN A 126 1.21 -2.54 -9.08
N GLN A 127 1.59 -1.88 -10.17
CA GLN A 127 1.48 -0.44 -10.33
C GLN A 127 0.03 0.02 -10.26
N LEU A 128 -0.89 -0.69 -10.94
CA LEU A 128 -2.32 -0.42 -10.84
C LEU A 128 -2.89 -0.67 -9.43
N ASP A 129 -2.45 -1.69 -8.70
CA ASP A 129 -2.84 -1.90 -7.30
C ASP A 129 -2.44 -0.71 -6.42
N PHE A 130 -1.25 -0.12 -6.64
CA PHE A 130 -0.88 1.11 -5.95
C PHE A 130 -1.69 2.31 -6.42
N VAL A 131 -1.84 2.51 -7.73
CA VAL A 131 -2.60 3.61 -8.34
C VAL A 131 -4.05 3.63 -7.85
N CYS A 132 -4.70 2.47 -7.79
CA CYS A 132 -6.09 2.33 -7.36
C CYS A 132 -6.24 2.21 -5.85
N GLY A 133 -5.14 1.94 -5.14
CA GLY A 133 -5.05 1.98 -3.69
C GLY A 133 -4.43 3.29 -3.21
N ALA A 134 -3.30 3.20 -2.50
CA ALA A 134 -2.68 4.32 -1.80
C ALA A 134 -2.30 5.53 -2.68
N GLY A 135 -2.10 5.31 -3.98
CA GLY A 135 -1.79 6.37 -4.96
C GLY A 135 -3.01 7.14 -5.47
N PHE A 136 -4.23 6.61 -5.28
CA PHE A 136 -5.44 7.13 -5.94
C PHE A 136 -5.68 8.60 -5.64
N THR A 137 -5.67 8.97 -4.36
CA THR A 137 -5.91 10.36 -3.97
C THR A 137 -4.75 11.28 -4.27
N ILE A 138 -3.54 10.77 -4.45
CA ILE A 138 -2.42 11.62 -4.87
C ILE A 138 -2.63 12.04 -6.32
N ILE A 139 -2.98 11.09 -7.20
CA ILE A 139 -3.33 11.39 -8.59
C ILE A 139 -4.59 12.26 -8.63
N ALA A 140 -5.68 11.87 -7.98
CA ALA A 140 -6.95 12.60 -8.08
C ALA A 140 -6.84 14.05 -7.57
N ASN A 141 -6.01 14.32 -6.56
CA ASN A 141 -5.79 15.68 -6.06
C ASN A 141 -4.78 16.49 -6.88
N ASN A 142 -3.99 15.84 -7.76
CA ASN A 142 -2.97 16.48 -8.60
C ASN A 142 -3.16 16.15 -10.07
N GLU A 143 -4.41 15.92 -10.47
CA GLU A 143 -4.77 15.21 -11.69
C GLU A 143 -4.18 15.86 -12.95
N ASP A 144 -4.20 17.19 -13.02
CA ASP A 144 -3.62 17.94 -14.14
C ASP A 144 -2.14 17.65 -14.33
N CYS A 145 -1.38 17.65 -13.24
CA CYS A 145 0.06 17.47 -13.33
C CYS A 145 0.44 16.01 -13.53
N THR A 146 -0.16 15.10 -12.76
CA THR A 146 0.12 13.66 -12.92
C THR A 146 -0.26 13.17 -14.30
N SER A 147 -1.39 13.63 -14.86
CA SER A 147 -1.78 13.30 -16.23
C SER A 147 -0.77 13.82 -17.26
N THR A 148 -0.22 15.03 -17.05
CA THR A 148 0.82 15.58 -17.92
C THR A 148 2.09 14.73 -17.92
N VAL A 149 2.49 14.16 -16.77
CA VAL A 149 3.64 13.25 -16.69
C VAL A 149 3.41 12.00 -17.53
N PHE A 150 2.28 11.32 -17.35
CA PHE A 150 1.99 10.10 -18.12
C PHE A 150 1.75 10.39 -19.62
N ASN A 151 1.25 11.57 -19.97
CA ASN A 151 1.01 11.91 -21.37
C ASN A 151 2.28 12.39 -22.11
N ASN A 152 3.20 13.06 -21.41
CA ASN A 152 4.33 13.74 -22.06
C ASN A 152 5.71 13.24 -21.64
N GLN A 153 5.84 12.54 -20.51
CA GLN A 153 7.12 12.09 -19.95
C GLN A 153 7.27 10.57 -19.94
N THR A 154 6.40 9.84 -20.64
CA THR A 154 6.46 8.36 -20.74
C THR A 154 7.80 7.86 -21.24
N ALA A 155 8.46 8.58 -22.16
CA ALA A 155 9.81 8.24 -22.62
C ALA A 155 10.83 8.25 -21.46
N ALA A 156 10.84 9.30 -20.64
CA ALA A 156 11.72 9.40 -19.49
C ALA A 156 11.43 8.31 -18.44
N LEU A 157 10.15 7.94 -18.26
CA LEU A 157 9.79 6.80 -17.42
C LEU A 157 10.30 5.47 -18.00
N ARG A 158 10.22 5.28 -19.33
CA ARG A 158 10.80 4.09 -19.99
C ARG A 158 12.32 4.05 -19.88
N ASP A 159 12.99 5.19 -19.92
CA ASP A 159 14.44 5.27 -19.75
C ASP A 159 14.85 4.77 -18.35
N CYS A 160 14.10 5.15 -17.30
CA CYS A 160 14.30 4.59 -15.96
C CYS A 160 14.17 3.06 -15.92
N ASP A 161 13.17 2.49 -16.61
CA ASP A 161 13.00 1.03 -16.70
C ASP A 161 14.16 0.35 -17.46
N ASN A 162 14.58 0.95 -18.58
CA ASN A 162 15.64 0.40 -19.42
C ASN A 162 16.98 0.41 -18.69
N ASP A 163 17.27 1.47 -17.94
CA ASP A 163 18.46 1.57 -17.10
C ASP A 163 18.44 0.52 -15.98
N PHE A 164 17.29 0.30 -15.35
CA PHE A 164 17.11 -0.78 -14.37
C PHE A 164 17.43 -2.16 -14.97
N ASP A 165 16.79 -2.49 -16.09
CA ASP A 165 16.98 -3.77 -16.77
C ASP A 165 18.44 -3.97 -17.23
N ALA A 166 19.07 -2.92 -17.75
CA ALA A 166 20.46 -2.94 -18.21
C ALA A 166 21.44 -3.16 -17.05
N ASN A 167 21.26 -2.43 -15.95
CA ASN A 167 22.10 -2.57 -14.77
C ASN A 167 21.97 -3.95 -14.13
N LEU A 168 20.74 -4.47 -14.00
CA LEU A 168 20.51 -5.80 -13.43
C LEU A 168 21.06 -6.93 -14.31
N ALA A 169 21.11 -6.73 -15.64
CA ALA A 169 21.72 -7.68 -16.56
C ALA A 169 23.25 -7.72 -16.44
N VAL A 170 23.88 -6.59 -16.10
CA VAL A 170 25.34 -6.48 -15.91
C VAL A 170 25.76 -6.98 -14.53
N ASP A 171 25.07 -6.57 -13.47
CA ASP A 171 25.36 -6.95 -12.09
C ASP A 171 24.09 -7.46 -11.37
N PRO A 172 23.79 -8.77 -11.48
CA PRO A 172 22.62 -9.34 -10.82
C PRO A 172 22.77 -9.44 -9.28
N SER A 173 23.92 -9.05 -8.71
CA SER A 173 24.19 -9.18 -7.27
C SER A 173 23.71 -7.99 -6.43
N GLN A 174 23.43 -6.85 -7.06
CA GLN A 174 22.94 -5.63 -6.40
C GLN A 174 21.51 -5.23 -6.85
N PRO A 175 20.53 -6.14 -6.85
CA PRO A 175 19.20 -5.83 -7.35
C PRO A 175 18.53 -4.70 -6.57
N CYS A 176 18.85 -4.54 -5.28
CA CYS A 176 18.21 -3.54 -4.43
C CYS A 176 18.71 -2.13 -4.68
N ASP A 177 19.99 -1.98 -5.00
CA ASP A 177 20.55 -0.68 -5.39
C ASP A 177 19.90 -0.21 -6.70
N TYR A 178 19.70 -1.12 -7.65
CA TYR A 178 19.05 -0.78 -8.92
C TYR A 178 17.57 -0.48 -8.78
N VAL A 179 16.85 -1.18 -7.89
CA VAL A 179 15.46 -0.81 -7.58
C VAL A 179 15.41 0.60 -6.97
N ASP A 180 16.36 0.97 -6.11
CA ASP A 180 16.41 2.31 -5.50
C ASP A 180 16.72 3.38 -6.56
N ILE A 181 17.68 3.12 -7.44
CA ILE A 181 18.01 4.00 -8.57
C ILE A 181 16.79 4.20 -9.48
N ALA A 182 16.07 3.12 -9.82
CA ALA A 182 14.87 3.20 -10.65
C ALA A 182 13.75 4.00 -9.98
N ALA A 183 13.48 3.73 -8.71
CA ALA A 183 12.48 4.45 -7.93
C ALA A 183 12.81 5.94 -7.81
N ASN A 184 14.08 6.29 -7.57
CA ASN A 184 14.55 7.68 -7.55
C ASN A 184 14.51 8.34 -8.94
N CYS A 185 14.74 7.60 -10.01
CA CYS A 185 14.58 8.09 -11.38
C CYS A 185 13.12 8.53 -11.63
N TYR A 186 12.15 7.66 -11.32
CA TYR A 186 10.72 8.00 -11.41
C TYR A 186 10.37 9.20 -10.52
N ARG A 187 10.82 9.19 -9.26
CA ARG A 187 10.65 10.31 -8.34
C ARG A 187 11.08 11.63 -8.98
N ASN A 188 12.24 11.66 -9.62
CA ASN A 188 12.81 12.85 -10.24
C ASN A 188 12.01 13.29 -11.47
N VAL A 189 11.49 12.37 -12.28
CA VAL A 189 10.63 12.71 -13.41
C VAL A 189 9.36 13.42 -12.91
N PHE A 190 8.67 12.85 -11.93
CA PHE A 190 7.47 13.43 -11.35
C PHE A 190 7.75 14.74 -10.58
N TRP A 191 8.85 14.81 -9.83
CA TRP A 191 9.29 16.04 -9.17
C TRP A 191 9.57 17.16 -10.17
N ASN A 192 10.27 16.85 -11.27
CA ASN A 192 10.66 17.85 -12.25
C ASN A 192 9.47 18.41 -13.01
N ALA A 193 8.47 17.59 -13.29
CA ALA A 193 7.25 18.02 -13.92
C ALA A 193 6.33 18.83 -12.96
N CYS A 194 6.14 18.34 -11.74
CA CYS A 194 5.07 18.84 -10.88
C CYS A 194 5.51 19.73 -9.74
N LYS A 195 6.79 19.68 -9.35
CA LYS A 195 7.34 20.38 -8.17
C LYS A 195 6.49 20.16 -6.90
N SER A 196 5.77 19.02 -6.85
CA SER A 196 4.97 18.59 -5.72
C SER A 196 5.67 17.40 -5.09
N PRO A 197 5.96 17.48 -3.77
CA PRO A 197 6.45 16.35 -3.02
C PRO A 197 5.54 15.13 -3.16
N GLU A 198 4.23 15.28 -2.98
CA GLU A 198 3.25 14.18 -3.01
C GLU A 198 3.30 13.44 -4.35
N VAL A 199 3.40 14.20 -5.45
CA VAL A 199 3.48 13.64 -6.79
C VAL A 199 4.84 12.95 -7.04
N ALA A 200 5.93 13.46 -6.48
CA ALA A 200 7.23 12.79 -6.51
C ALA A 200 7.23 11.48 -5.69
N PHE A 201 6.60 11.49 -4.52
CA PHE A 201 6.38 10.29 -3.70
C PHE A 201 5.52 9.26 -4.44
N PHE A 202 4.48 9.71 -5.12
CA PHE A 202 3.68 8.85 -5.99
C PHE A 202 4.55 8.22 -7.07
N GLY A 203 5.34 9.00 -7.81
CA GLY A 203 6.23 8.47 -8.86
C GLY A 203 7.21 7.44 -8.32
N CYS A 204 7.83 7.74 -7.17
CA CYS A 204 8.73 6.80 -6.50
C CYS A 204 8.03 5.48 -6.13
N ASN A 205 6.87 5.56 -5.46
CA ASN A 205 6.16 4.36 -5.03
C ASN A 205 5.57 3.58 -6.20
N TYR A 206 5.12 4.27 -7.24
CA TYR A 206 4.67 3.67 -8.49
C TYR A 206 5.77 2.76 -9.07
N GLU A 207 7.01 3.23 -9.12
CA GLU A 207 8.10 2.40 -9.61
C GLU A 207 8.52 1.31 -8.62
N ARG A 208 8.64 1.67 -7.34
CA ARG A 208 9.03 0.76 -6.27
C ARG A 208 8.07 -0.43 -6.15
N VAL A 209 6.76 -0.21 -6.11
CA VAL A 209 5.77 -1.31 -6.00
C VAL A 209 5.77 -2.21 -7.24
N GLY A 210 6.03 -1.64 -8.42
CA GLY A 210 6.14 -2.37 -9.66
C GLY A 210 7.33 -3.32 -9.71
N THR A 211 8.47 -2.90 -9.14
CA THR A 211 9.74 -3.64 -9.16
C THR A 211 10.01 -4.48 -7.92
N GLN A 212 9.44 -4.12 -6.76
CA GLN A 212 9.61 -4.85 -5.50
C GLN A 212 9.09 -6.28 -5.58
N LEU A 213 8.12 -6.58 -6.44
CA LEU A 213 7.64 -7.97 -6.60
C LEU A 213 8.59 -8.86 -7.40
N LEU A 214 9.41 -8.24 -8.24
CA LEU A 214 10.47 -8.92 -8.98
C LEU A 214 11.71 -9.12 -8.09
N ASN A 215 11.84 -8.30 -7.05
CA ASN A 215 12.95 -8.28 -6.10
C ASN A 215 12.42 -8.12 -4.67
N SER A 216 11.66 -9.10 -4.18
CA SER A 216 10.97 -9.04 -2.88
C SER A 216 11.91 -8.92 -1.68
N GLN A 217 13.19 -9.23 -1.87
CA GLN A 217 14.28 -9.00 -0.92
C GLN A 217 14.63 -7.51 -0.75
N CYS A 218 14.27 -6.65 -1.71
CA CYS A 218 14.62 -5.24 -1.75
C CYS A 218 13.60 -4.41 -1.01
N THR A 219 13.79 -4.43 0.30
CA THR A 219 12.83 -3.98 1.31
C THR A 219 13.22 -2.68 2.01
N GLN A 220 14.45 -2.23 1.78
CA GLN A 220 15.07 -1.04 2.39
C GLN A 220 14.81 0.25 1.59
N ILE A 221 14.03 0.17 0.51
CA ILE A 221 13.88 1.28 -0.44
C ILE A 221 12.73 2.15 0.04
N PHE A 222 13.07 3.13 0.85
CA PHE A 222 12.12 4.11 1.31
C PHE A 222 11.98 5.17 0.20
N CYS A 223 10.80 5.24 -0.40
CA CYS A 223 10.34 6.43 -1.10
C CYS A 223 10.04 7.54 -0.08
N VAL A 224 11.04 7.88 0.72
CA VAL A 224 11.01 9.04 1.59
C VAL A 224 11.20 10.27 0.75
N TYR A 225 10.64 11.36 1.23
CA TYR A 225 10.85 12.70 0.71
C TYR A 225 12.31 13.10 0.96
N ALA A 226 13.25 12.55 0.17
CA ALA A 226 14.64 12.99 0.19
C ALA A 226 14.71 14.38 -0.47
N ALA A 227 14.31 15.41 0.26
CA ALA A 227 14.84 16.74 0.01
C ALA A 227 16.31 16.69 0.44
N MET A 228 17.22 16.55 -0.54
CA MET A 228 18.61 16.93 -0.38
C MET A 228 18.70 18.45 -0.21
N ALA A 229 18.36 18.91 0.99
CA ALA A 229 18.72 20.16 1.61
C ALA A 229 18.08 20.10 3.00
N ALA A 230 18.84 20.38 4.05
CA ALA A 230 18.28 20.62 5.37
C ALA A 230 17.33 21.84 5.29
N VAL A 231 16.08 21.60 4.94
CA VAL A 231 14.98 22.51 5.24
C VAL A 231 14.40 21.93 6.53
N GLU A 232 14.81 22.51 7.66
CA GLU A 232 14.24 22.18 8.95
C GLU A 232 12.72 22.39 8.89
N CYS A 233 11.96 21.50 9.53
CA CYS A 233 10.53 21.69 9.70
C CYS A 233 10.29 23.05 10.37
N ASP A 234 9.51 23.90 9.70
CA ASP A 234 9.04 25.13 10.33
C ASP A 234 8.05 24.77 11.45
N SER A 235 8.59 24.76 12.67
CA SER A 235 7.83 24.39 13.87
C SER A 235 6.66 25.34 14.10
N THR A 236 6.78 26.63 13.74
CA THR A 236 5.68 27.59 13.87
C THR A 236 4.52 27.22 12.97
N THR A 237 4.77 27.01 11.67
CA THR A 237 3.75 26.52 10.73
C THR A 237 3.14 25.21 11.22
N TYR A 238 3.95 24.26 11.70
CA TYR A 238 3.45 22.99 12.22
C TYR A 238 2.50 23.16 13.41
N PHE A 239 2.89 23.95 14.43
CA PHE A 239 2.05 24.17 15.60
C PHE A 239 0.73 24.88 15.26
N GLU A 240 0.75 25.84 14.34
CA GLU A 240 -0.46 26.52 13.85
C GLU A 240 -1.41 25.53 13.17
N CYS A 241 -0.90 24.76 12.19
CA CYS A 241 -1.71 23.78 11.47
C CYS A 241 -2.23 22.66 12.39
N GLN A 242 -1.39 22.17 13.31
CA GLN A 242 -1.80 21.14 14.28
C GLN A 242 -2.88 21.68 15.23
N THR A 243 -2.78 22.96 15.64
CA THR A 243 -3.81 23.61 16.47
C THR A 243 -5.14 23.70 15.73
N ASP A 244 -5.12 24.04 14.43
CA ASP A 244 -6.32 24.09 13.62
C ASP A 244 -6.94 22.70 13.39
N LEU A 245 -6.11 21.66 13.18
CA LEU A 245 -6.56 20.27 13.14
C LEU A 245 -7.26 19.87 14.44
N ASN A 246 -6.60 20.15 15.58
CA ASN A 246 -7.13 19.83 16.89
C ASN A 246 -8.45 20.56 17.15
N LYS A 247 -8.53 21.85 16.82
CA LYS A 247 -9.75 22.64 16.93
C LYS A 247 -10.87 22.11 16.04
N ALA A 248 -10.57 21.70 14.80
CA ALA A 248 -11.54 21.12 13.88
C ALA A 248 -12.11 19.79 14.42
N LEU A 249 -11.28 19.01 15.11
CA LEU A 249 -11.68 17.73 15.74
C LEU A 249 -12.19 17.88 17.18
N GLY A 250 -12.04 19.04 17.81
CA GLY A 250 -12.39 19.22 19.23
C GLY A 250 -11.42 18.54 20.20
N ILE A 251 -10.18 18.34 19.78
CA ILE A 251 -9.07 17.75 20.53
C ILE A 251 -8.36 18.85 21.32
N SER A 252 -8.06 18.58 22.59
CA SER A 252 -7.48 19.60 23.50
C SER A 252 -5.96 19.49 23.67
N ASP A 253 -5.36 18.38 23.26
CA ASP A 253 -3.92 18.14 23.36
C ASP A 253 -3.14 18.96 22.32
N ASN A 254 -2.31 19.89 22.77
CA ASN A 254 -1.52 20.77 21.92
C ASN A 254 -0.21 20.13 21.42
N GLN A 255 0.21 18.99 21.99
CA GLN A 255 1.43 18.27 21.60
C GLN A 255 1.18 16.76 21.48
N PRO A 256 0.30 16.34 20.56
CA PRO A 256 -0.20 14.97 20.49
C PRO A 256 0.85 13.90 20.18
N TRP A 257 2.07 14.28 19.77
CA TRP A 257 3.18 13.34 19.58
C TRP A 257 3.81 12.87 20.90
N TYR A 258 3.56 13.51 22.05
CA TYR A 258 3.97 12.96 23.35
C TYR A 258 3.02 11.87 23.84
N HIS A 259 1.77 11.92 23.42
CA HIS A 259 0.71 10.97 23.79
C HIS A 259 -0.09 10.53 22.56
N PRO A 260 0.56 9.87 21.58
CA PRO A 260 -0.07 9.52 20.31
C PRO A 260 -1.22 8.52 20.49
N ASP A 261 -1.20 7.72 21.56
CA ASP A 261 -2.29 6.82 21.97
C ASP A 261 -3.56 7.59 22.34
N ILE A 262 -3.42 8.69 23.09
CA ILE A 262 -4.55 9.56 23.47
C ILE A 262 -5.09 10.26 22.22
N PHE A 263 -4.23 10.88 21.43
CA PHE A 263 -4.62 11.58 20.21
C PHE A 263 -5.33 10.63 19.22
N ARG A 264 -4.77 9.44 19.00
CA ARG A 264 -5.37 8.38 18.19
C ARG A 264 -6.78 8.03 18.66
N LYS A 265 -6.95 7.80 19.96
CA LYS A 265 -8.25 7.44 20.53
C LYS A 265 -9.31 8.53 20.28
N GLU A 266 -8.92 9.80 20.36
CA GLU A 266 -9.82 10.91 20.03
C GLU A 266 -10.17 10.95 18.53
N VAL A 267 -9.20 10.72 17.64
CA VAL A 267 -9.46 10.62 16.20
C VAL A 267 -10.36 9.42 15.86
N GLU A 268 -10.07 8.24 16.40
CA GLU A 268 -10.82 7.01 16.13
C GLU A 268 -12.23 7.03 16.75
N THR A 269 -12.51 7.91 17.71
CA THR A 269 -13.88 8.16 18.18
C THR A 269 -14.79 8.66 17.05
N PHE A 270 -14.24 9.35 16.04
CA PHE A 270 -15.01 9.72 14.87
C PHE A 270 -15.34 8.54 13.96
N TYR A 271 -14.54 7.47 13.97
CA TYR A 271 -14.86 6.24 13.23
C TYR A 271 -15.99 5.49 13.93
N GLN A 272 -16.12 5.63 15.25
CA GLN A 272 -17.25 5.06 15.99
C GLN A 272 -18.59 5.73 15.66
N ASN A 273 -18.61 6.96 15.14
CA ASN A 273 -19.87 7.63 14.85
C ASN A 273 -20.59 6.92 13.71
N GLN A 274 -21.85 6.53 13.95
CA GLN A 274 -22.69 5.98 12.88
C GLN A 274 -23.00 7.05 11.84
N GLY A 275 -23.06 6.64 10.59
CA GLY A 275 -23.20 7.50 9.42
C GLY A 275 -21.87 8.09 8.92
N PRO A 276 -21.90 8.76 7.76
CA PRO A 276 -20.70 9.23 7.06
C PRO A 276 -20.03 10.44 7.73
N ASP A 277 -20.71 11.12 8.65
CA ASP A 277 -20.30 12.45 9.12
C ASP A 277 -19.02 12.40 9.97
N GLY A 278 -18.84 11.35 10.78
CA GLY A 278 -17.66 11.19 11.61
C GLY A 278 -16.38 11.09 10.77
N ILE A 279 -16.32 10.10 9.88
CA ILE A 279 -15.16 9.90 9.01
C ILE A 279 -14.94 11.08 8.06
N ARG A 280 -16.00 11.68 7.50
CA ARG A 280 -15.89 12.89 6.65
C ARG A 280 -15.34 14.08 7.42
N LYS A 281 -15.68 14.23 8.70
CA LYS A 281 -15.12 15.29 9.55
C LYS A 281 -13.61 15.10 9.74
N VAL A 282 -13.15 13.87 10.03
CA VAL A 282 -11.71 13.56 10.10
C VAL A 282 -11.02 13.87 8.78
N CYS A 283 -11.57 13.42 7.66
CA CYS A 283 -10.95 13.60 6.36
C CYS A 283 -10.93 15.06 5.89
N ARG A 284 -11.97 15.83 6.23
CA ARG A 284 -11.97 17.27 6.00
C ARG A 284 -10.88 17.96 6.82
N ALA A 285 -10.82 17.70 8.12
CA ALA A 285 -9.84 18.33 9.01
C ALA A 285 -8.40 17.94 8.61
N PHE A 286 -8.18 16.67 8.26
CA PHE A 286 -6.90 16.18 7.79
C PHE A 286 -6.46 16.83 6.46
N ARG A 287 -7.40 17.02 5.52
CA ARG A 287 -7.12 17.75 4.28
C ARG A 287 -6.76 19.21 4.56
N GLU A 288 -7.51 19.88 5.43
CA GLU A 288 -7.22 21.26 5.84
C GLU A 288 -5.84 21.38 6.51
N PHE A 289 -5.47 20.41 7.37
CA PHE A 289 -4.12 20.30 7.94
C PHE A 289 -3.04 20.17 6.86
N LYS A 290 -3.21 19.25 5.90
CA LYS A 290 -2.26 19.08 4.78
C LYS A 290 -2.12 20.36 3.96
N THR A 291 -3.23 21.04 3.65
CA THR A 291 -3.23 22.29 2.90
C THR A 291 -2.52 23.40 3.66
N CYS A 292 -2.76 23.52 4.98
CA CYS A 292 -2.08 24.47 5.85
C CYS A 292 -0.57 24.26 5.86
N MET A 293 -0.15 22.99 6.01
CA MET A 293 1.26 22.61 6.02
C MET A 293 1.95 22.82 4.67
N GLY A 294 1.23 22.63 3.56
CA GLY A 294 1.77 22.73 2.20
C GLY A 294 3.07 21.94 2.04
N ASN A 295 4.12 22.60 1.56
CA ASN A 295 5.44 21.98 1.36
C ASN A 295 6.13 21.53 2.66
N GLN A 296 5.71 22.04 3.82
CA GLN A 296 6.28 21.65 5.13
C GLN A 296 5.76 20.29 5.61
N TYR A 297 4.62 19.81 5.08
CA TYR A 297 3.98 18.58 5.56
C TYR A 297 4.97 17.40 5.57
N GLN A 298 5.73 17.25 4.49
CA GLN A 298 6.63 16.11 4.30
C GLN A 298 7.93 16.21 5.11
N LEU A 299 8.32 17.42 5.47
CA LEU A 299 9.50 17.68 6.30
C LEU A 299 9.16 17.44 7.77
N CYS A 300 7.98 17.92 8.19
CA CYS A 300 7.51 17.85 9.57
C CYS A 300 6.89 16.50 9.94
N MET A 301 6.14 15.86 9.05
CA MET A 301 5.43 14.61 9.34
C MET A 301 6.32 13.38 9.17
N THR A 302 7.47 13.37 9.82
CA THR A 302 8.42 12.26 9.81
C THR A 302 8.78 11.83 11.24
N PRO A 303 9.05 10.53 11.49
CA PRO A 303 9.44 10.09 12.82
C PRO A 303 10.73 10.78 13.30
N VAL A 304 11.65 11.07 12.38
CA VAL A 304 12.91 11.78 12.66
C VAL A 304 12.66 13.18 13.21
N HIS A 305 11.72 13.93 12.63
CA HIS A 305 11.35 15.25 13.15
C HIS A 305 10.84 15.15 14.60
N PHE A 306 9.91 14.25 14.88
CA PHE A 306 9.34 14.12 16.24
C PHE A 306 10.38 13.66 17.28
N VAL A 307 11.31 12.80 16.89
CA VAL A 307 12.47 12.47 17.75
C VAL A 307 13.34 13.70 18.03
N SER A 308 13.55 14.57 17.03
CA SER A 308 14.34 15.80 17.21
C SER A 308 13.70 16.80 18.18
N VAL A 309 12.37 16.76 18.33
CA VAL A 309 11.62 17.55 19.32
C VAL A 309 11.27 16.75 20.58
N SER A 310 12.10 15.77 20.94
CA SER A 310 12.07 14.99 22.19
C SER A 310 10.96 13.95 22.35
N ALA A 311 10.26 13.56 21.27
CA ALA A 311 9.43 12.35 21.31
C ALA A 311 10.31 11.09 21.42
N THR A 312 9.82 10.05 22.10
CA THR A 312 10.48 8.73 22.01
C THR A 312 10.35 8.19 20.59
N THR A 313 11.27 7.29 20.18
CA THR A 313 11.19 6.64 18.86
C THR A 313 9.84 5.95 18.66
N LEU A 314 9.36 5.23 19.68
CA LEU A 314 8.04 4.59 19.64
C LEU A 314 6.92 5.62 19.40
N ASN A 315 6.87 6.70 20.20
CA ASN A 315 5.81 7.70 20.09
C ASN A 315 5.84 8.42 18.73
N ALA A 316 7.03 8.72 18.22
CA ALA A 316 7.20 9.33 16.90
C ALA A 316 6.63 8.45 15.79
N TYR A 317 6.92 7.14 15.80
CA TYR A 317 6.36 6.20 14.83
C TYR A 317 4.86 6.00 15.00
N GLN A 318 4.34 5.95 16.23
CA GLN A 318 2.90 5.84 16.50
C GLN A 318 2.13 7.06 15.99
N PHE A 319 2.68 8.25 16.23
CA PHE A 319 2.10 9.51 15.80
C PHE A 319 2.05 9.59 14.27
N VAL A 320 3.20 9.40 13.59
CA VAL A 320 3.25 9.43 12.12
C VAL A 320 2.43 8.28 11.51
N GLY A 321 2.41 7.11 12.16
CA GLY A 321 1.61 5.96 11.75
C GLY A 321 0.12 6.27 11.69
N LEU A 322 -0.40 7.05 12.65
CA LEU A 322 -1.78 7.52 12.62
C LEU A 322 -2.05 8.41 11.40
N PHE A 323 -1.15 9.33 11.08
CA PHE A 323 -1.31 10.18 9.90
C PHE A 323 -1.24 9.40 8.58
N ASN A 324 -0.37 8.39 8.51
CA ASN A 324 -0.32 7.47 7.37
C ASN A 324 -1.63 6.68 7.25
N GLN A 325 -2.17 6.20 8.36
CA GLN A 325 -3.50 5.59 8.38
C GLN A 325 -4.58 6.58 7.93
N MET A 326 -4.54 7.85 8.36
CA MET A 326 -5.47 8.86 7.87
C MET A 326 -5.35 9.11 6.36
N HIS A 327 -4.16 9.02 5.75
CA HIS A 327 -4.03 9.05 4.27
C HIS A 327 -4.76 7.88 3.62
N PHE A 328 -4.67 6.68 4.18
CA PHE A 328 -5.43 5.53 3.69
C PHE A 328 -6.95 5.72 3.90
N VAL A 329 -7.37 5.98 5.14
CA VAL A 329 -8.78 6.16 5.55
C VAL A 329 -9.47 7.24 4.73
N CYS A 330 -8.79 8.36 4.50
CA CYS A 330 -9.34 9.50 3.76
C CYS A 330 -9.02 9.46 2.26
N GLY A 331 -8.30 8.43 1.83
CA GLY A 331 -8.02 8.15 0.44
C GLY A 331 -8.69 6.87 -0.04
N ALA A 332 -7.89 5.86 -0.37
CA ALA A 332 -8.37 4.59 -0.91
C ALA A 332 -9.41 3.89 -0.03
N GLY A 333 -9.28 4.04 1.29
CA GLY A 333 -10.17 3.44 2.26
C GLY A 333 -11.51 4.16 2.41
N LEU A 334 -11.66 5.40 1.93
CA LEU A 334 -12.85 6.21 2.27
C LEU A 334 -14.12 5.59 1.71
N GLN A 335 -14.13 5.24 0.42
CA GLN A 335 -15.33 4.67 -0.20
C GLN A 335 -15.67 3.31 0.38
N ILE A 336 -14.67 2.45 0.59
CA ILE A 336 -14.89 1.14 1.21
C ILE A 336 -15.51 1.29 2.61
N TYR A 337 -15.04 2.27 3.38
CA TYR A 337 -15.60 2.57 4.69
C TYR A 337 -17.06 2.99 4.59
N LEU A 338 -17.36 3.94 3.70
CA LEU A 338 -18.72 4.48 3.54
C LEU A 338 -19.71 3.41 3.05
N SER A 339 -19.29 2.51 2.18
CA SER A 339 -20.12 1.39 1.71
C SER A 339 -20.38 0.34 2.79
N ASN A 340 -19.55 0.27 3.83
CA ASN A 340 -19.65 -0.70 4.94
C ASN A 340 -19.82 -0.02 6.31
N GLU A 341 -20.31 1.23 6.31
CA GLU A 341 -20.16 2.14 7.45
C GLU A 341 -20.76 1.56 8.73
N ASN A 342 -22.00 1.06 8.69
CA ASN A 342 -22.69 0.57 9.88
C ASN A 342 -21.87 -0.46 10.67
N CYS A 343 -21.28 -1.45 9.98
CA CYS A 343 -20.54 -2.52 10.64
C CYS A 343 -19.11 -2.12 10.99
N LEU A 344 -18.48 -1.24 10.19
CA LEU A 344 -17.15 -0.71 10.49
C LEU A 344 -17.19 0.24 11.68
N SER A 345 -18.18 1.12 11.79
CA SER A 345 -18.35 2.00 12.94
C SER A 345 -18.63 1.22 14.22
N GLU A 346 -19.38 0.11 14.15
CA GLU A 346 -19.55 -0.84 15.25
C GLU A 346 -18.27 -1.60 15.62
N SER A 347 -17.38 -1.85 14.65
CA SER A 347 -16.07 -2.49 14.89
C SER A 347 -15.17 -1.65 15.77
N TRP A 348 -15.30 -0.32 15.73
CA TRP A 348 -14.54 0.59 16.57
C TRP A 348 -15.17 0.86 17.94
N LYS A 349 -16.39 0.38 18.23
CA LYS A 349 -17.10 0.63 19.49
C LYS A 349 -16.84 -0.46 20.55
N GLY A 350 -16.92 -0.03 21.81
CA GLY A 350 -17.00 -0.93 22.97
C GLY A 350 -15.88 -1.97 23.01
N GLU A 351 -16.25 -3.22 23.28
CA GLU A 351 -15.30 -4.34 23.34
C GLU A 351 -14.60 -4.59 22.00
N SER A 352 -15.28 -4.35 20.86
CA SER A 352 -14.68 -4.49 19.53
C SER A 352 -13.51 -3.53 19.36
N GLY A 353 -13.73 -2.25 19.67
CA GLY A 353 -12.70 -1.22 19.58
C GLY A 353 -11.54 -1.46 20.54
N ALA A 354 -11.83 -1.96 21.75
CA ALA A 354 -10.78 -2.33 22.71
C ALA A 354 -9.86 -3.44 22.15
N ILE A 355 -10.43 -4.44 21.47
CA ILE A 355 -9.65 -5.50 20.82
C ILE A 355 -8.83 -4.94 19.64
N LEU A 356 -9.39 -4.05 18.81
CA LEU A 356 -8.62 -3.43 17.72
C LEU A 356 -7.42 -2.62 18.27
N ASN A 357 -7.61 -1.93 19.40
CA ASN A 357 -6.53 -1.24 20.09
C ASN A 357 -5.47 -2.20 20.62
N GLU A 358 -5.88 -3.31 21.24
CA GLU A 358 -4.97 -4.35 21.71
C GLU A 358 -4.19 -5.00 20.55
N CYS A 359 -4.84 -5.27 19.40
CA CYS A 359 -4.19 -5.78 18.20
C CYS A 359 -3.02 -4.86 17.79
N ARG A 360 -3.25 -3.54 17.77
CA ARG A 360 -2.26 -2.52 17.43
C ARG A 360 -1.15 -2.45 18.48
N GLU A 361 -1.51 -2.33 19.77
CA GLU A 361 -0.56 -2.17 20.87
C GLU A 361 0.40 -3.35 20.97
N ASN A 362 -0.10 -4.58 20.77
CA ASN A 362 0.73 -5.78 20.73
C ASN A 362 1.80 -5.72 19.63
N PHE A 363 1.47 -5.14 18.47
CA PHE A 363 2.46 -4.92 17.42
C PHE A 363 3.38 -3.76 17.76
N GLU A 364 2.86 -2.58 18.10
CA GLU A 364 3.67 -1.38 18.31
C GLU A 364 4.66 -1.53 19.46
N VAL A 365 4.21 -2.04 20.62
CA VAL A 365 5.07 -2.28 21.78
C VAL A 365 5.95 -3.52 21.58
N GLY A 366 5.39 -4.60 21.03
CA GLY A 366 6.13 -5.84 20.81
C GLY A 366 7.29 -5.65 19.84
N SER A 367 7.06 -4.96 18.73
CA SER A 367 8.08 -4.70 17.70
C SER A 367 9.11 -3.63 18.11
N ASP A 368 8.79 -2.83 19.13
CA ASP A 368 9.75 -1.90 19.75
C ASP A 368 10.83 -2.64 20.54
N VAL A 369 10.46 -3.76 21.17
CA VAL A 369 11.37 -4.59 21.95
C VAL A 369 12.02 -5.70 21.10
N ALA A 370 11.25 -6.36 20.24
CA ALA A 370 11.68 -7.49 19.41
C ALA A 370 11.57 -7.13 17.91
N ASN A 371 12.50 -6.29 17.45
CA ASN A 371 12.49 -5.74 16.09
C ASN A 371 12.70 -6.84 15.00
N ASP A 372 13.44 -7.89 15.32
CA ASP A 372 13.62 -9.06 14.45
C ASP A 372 12.32 -9.86 14.25
N GLU A 373 11.38 -9.80 15.19
CA GLU A 373 10.05 -10.40 15.07
C GLU A 373 9.00 -9.44 14.46
N ALA A 374 9.38 -8.21 14.10
CA ALA A 374 8.43 -7.17 13.68
C ALA A 374 7.51 -7.60 12.54
N CYS A 375 7.99 -8.39 11.58
CA CYS A 375 7.16 -8.87 10.47
C CYS A 375 6.20 -9.99 10.88
N THR A 376 6.59 -10.82 11.84
CA THR A 376 5.69 -11.82 12.43
C THR A 376 4.61 -11.13 13.25
N LEU A 377 4.99 -10.13 14.06
CA LEU A 377 4.06 -9.31 14.84
C LEU A 377 3.12 -8.51 13.92
N GLY A 378 3.64 -7.97 12.82
CA GLY A 378 2.86 -7.28 11.80
C GLY A 378 1.80 -8.20 11.18
N ASN A 379 2.16 -9.43 10.78
CA ASN A 379 1.18 -10.40 10.29
C ASN A 379 0.09 -10.71 11.34
N LYS A 380 0.47 -10.89 12.61
CA LYS A 380 -0.50 -11.09 13.70
C LYS A 380 -1.44 -9.90 13.85
N TYR A 381 -0.90 -8.68 13.74
CA TYR A 381 -1.70 -7.45 13.81
C TYR A 381 -2.74 -7.38 12.69
N LEU A 382 -2.35 -7.63 11.44
CA LEU A 382 -3.28 -7.63 10.31
C LEU A 382 -4.39 -8.68 10.49
N ILE A 383 -4.02 -9.93 10.82
CA ILE A 383 -4.98 -11.02 11.04
C ILE A 383 -5.96 -10.66 12.17
N CYS A 384 -5.47 -10.02 13.23
CA CYS A 384 -6.28 -9.61 14.38
C CYS A 384 -7.31 -8.54 13.96
N MET A 385 -6.89 -7.54 13.19
CA MET A 385 -7.76 -6.48 12.66
C MET A 385 -8.81 -7.03 11.69
N GLU A 386 -8.38 -7.83 10.72
CA GLU A 386 -9.26 -8.52 9.77
C GLU A 386 -10.28 -9.40 10.49
N SER A 387 -9.84 -10.24 11.43
CA SER A 387 -10.71 -11.18 12.14
C SER A 387 -11.76 -10.46 12.96
N ARG A 388 -11.41 -9.32 13.58
CA ARG A 388 -12.37 -8.54 14.37
C ARG A 388 -13.42 -7.89 13.47
N VAL A 389 -13.00 -7.29 12.35
CA VAL A 389 -13.95 -6.71 11.40
C VAL A 389 -14.78 -7.78 10.71
N LYS A 390 -14.21 -8.94 10.39
CA LYS A 390 -14.95 -10.12 9.89
C LYS A 390 -16.06 -10.55 10.86
N LYS A 391 -15.79 -10.56 12.17
CA LYS A 391 -16.78 -10.94 13.19
C LYS A 391 -17.96 -9.97 13.23
N ASN A 392 -17.71 -8.67 13.04
CA ASN A 392 -18.73 -7.64 13.14
C ASN A 392 -19.48 -7.40 11.81
N CYS A 393 -18.76 -7.40 10.69
CA CYS A 393 -19.32 -7.18 9.37
C CYS A 393 -19.82 -8.46 8.69
N GLY A 394 -19.47 -9.64 9.20
CA GLY A 394 -19.83 -10.94 8.64
C GLY A 394 -18.82 -11.48 7.64
N GLU A 395 -18.84 -12.80 7.43
CA GLU A 395 -17.80 -13.51 6.66
C GLU A 395 -17.71 -13.12 5.19
N LYS A 396 -18.78 -12.54 4.63
CA LYS A 396 -18.84 -12.11 3.22
C LYS A 396 -18.45 -10.64 3.03
N SER A 397 -18.17 -9.90 4.10
CA SER A 397 -17.83 -8.48 4.03
C SER A 397 -16.35 -8.31 3.76
N ASN A 398 -15.96 -8.74 2.57
CA ASN A 398 -14.58 -8.85 2.15
C ASN A 398 -13.90 -7.50 1.97
N ASP A 399 -14.63 -6.50 1.46
CA ASP A 399 -14.13 -5.12 1.35
C ASP A 399 -13.85 -4.52 2.74
N ALA A 400 -14.72 -4.77 3.74
CA ALA A 400 -14.51 -4.31 5.11
C ALA A 400 -13.30 -4.99 5.78
N GLN A 401 -13.11 -6.29 5.54
CA GLN A 401 -11.92 -7.03 5.99
C GLN A 401 -10.64 -6.46 5.36
N PHE A 402 -10.64 -6.25 4.04
CA PHE A 402 -9.52 -5.63 3.34
C PHE A 402 -9.21 -4.24 3.88
N TRP A 403 -10.24 -3.43 4.17
CA TRP A 403 -10.06 -2.12 4.76
C TRP A 403 -9.32 -2.18 6.10
N ALA A 404 -9.73 -3.10 6.99
CA ALA A 404 -9.10 -3.29 8.29
C ALA A 404 -7.65 -3.75 8.17
N CYS A 405 -7.39 -4.63 7.20
CA CYS A 405 -6.06 -5.09 6.87
C CYS A 405 -5.16 -3.94 6.41
N GLU A 406 -5.61 -3.14 5.43
CA GLU A 406 -4.81 -2.04 4.89
C GLU A 406 -4.56 -0.96 5.93
N TYR A 407 -5.57 -0.67 6.76
CA TYR A 407 -5.42 0.19 7.93
C TYR A 407 -4.27 -0.26 8.84
N ALA A 408 -4.15 -1.57 9.10
CA ALA A 408 -3.06 -2.14 9.88
C ALA A 408 -1.72 -2.14 9.12
N ARG A 409 -1.74 -2.54 7.84
CA ARG A 409 -0.55 -2.65 6.97
C ARG A 409 0.16 -1.30 6.81
N VAL A 410 -0.58 -0.22 6.66
CA VAL A 410 -0.02 1.14 6.57
C VAL A 410 0.73 1.54 7.85
N ASN A 411 0.22 1.16 9.02
CA ASN A 411 0.94 1.38 10.29
C ASN A 411 2.23 0.53 10.34
N VAL A 412 2.15 -0.76 10.01
CA VAL A 412 3.34 -1.62 9.95
C VAL A 412 4.40 -1.02 9.02
N PHE A 413 4.00 -0.56 7.83
CA PHE A 413 4.93 -0.02 6.83
C PHE A 413 5.52 1.34 7.23
N THR A 414 4.90 2.04 8.18
CA THR A 414 5.45 3.30 8.70
C THR A 414 6.78 3.07 9.42
N ARG A 415 6.95 1.91 10.07
CA ARG A 415 8.16 1.55 10.81
C ARG A 415 8.97 0.44 10.15
N PHE A 416 8.28 -0.55 9.57
CA PHE A 416 8.88 -1.75 8.99
C PHE A 416 8.35 -2.03 7.56
N PRO A 417 8.64 -1.17 6.58
CA PRO A 417 8.22 -1.42 5.20
C PRO A 417 8.90 -2.63 4.57
N GLN A 418 9.89 -3.23 5.25
CA GLN A 418 10.50 -4.48 4.82
C GLN A 418 9.62 -5.70 4.96
N CYS A 419 8.56 -5.62 5.74
CA CYS A 419 7.76 -6.79 6.00
C CYS A 419 6.97 -7.19 4.74
N PRO A 420 7.05 -8.45 4.27
CA PRO A 420 6.42 -8.92 3.04
C PRO A 420 4.91 -9.18 3.24
N ILE A 421 4.26 -8.28 3.96
CA ILE A 421 2.89 -8.38 4.44
C ILE A 421 1.95 -7.80 3.39
N ARG A 422 0.81 -8.45 3.16
CA ARG A 422 -0.15 -8.07 2.12
C ARG A 422 -1.56 -8.20 2.63
N CYS A 423 -2.41 -7.32 2.13
CA CYS A 423 -3.85 -7.46 2.21
C CYS A 423 -4.35 -7.95 0.88
N VAL A 424 -5.14 -9.03 0.90
CA VAL A 424 -5.78 -9.54 -0.30
C VAL A 424 -7.19 -8.96 -0.32
N LEU A 425 -7.54 -8.22 -1.36
CA LEU A 425 -8.96 -7.90 -1.64
C LEU A 425 -9.68 -9.24 -1.86
N PRO A 426 -10.58 -9.68 -0.97
CA PRO A 426 -11.31 -10.89 -1.23
C PRO A 426 -12.47 -10.55 -2.17
N TYR A 427 -12.62 -11.34 -3.23
CA TYR A 427 -13.71 -11.16 -4.16
C TYR A 427 -15.02 -11.42 -3.45
N THR A 428 -15.92 -10.45 -3.48
CA THR A 428 -17.36 -10.72 -3.51
C THR A 428 -18.03 -9.54 -4.17
N GLY A 429 -18.74 -9.81 -5.27
CA GLY A 429 -19.65 -8.86 -5.88
C GLY A 429 -20.57 -8.24 -4.82
N GLY A 430 -20.39 -6.94 -4.62
CA GLY A 430 -21.15 -6.10 -3.71
C GLY A 430 -21.07 -4.68 -4.26
N ILE A 431 -21.98 -4.43 -5.20
CA ILE A 431 -22.52 -3.17 -5.71
C ILE A 431 -21.93 -1.89 -5.07
N ILE A 432 -21.32 -1.03 -5.90
CA ILE A 432 -21.36 0.44 -5.75
C ILE A 432 -22.63 0.90 -6.48
#